data_AF-A0A6J6I437-F1
#
_entry.id   AF-A0A6J6I437-F1
#
_cell.length_a   1.000
_cell.length_b   1.000
_cell.length_c   1.000
_cell.angle_alpha   90.00
_cell.angle_beta   90.00
_cell.angle_gamma   90.00
#
_symmetry.space_group_name_H-M   'P 1'
#
loop_
_entity.id
_entity.type
_entity.pdbx_description
1 polymer ?
#
loop_
_entity_poly.entity_id
_entity_poly.type
_entity_poly.pdbx_seq_one_letter_code
_entity_poly.pdbx_strand_id
1 'polypeptide(L)'
;MSTDWLGSFPDTPVPPPGTNPWNVREEACSRNRWRARCIVDNTHPDATVLDGPVETNGAFELWRVGVDAAGHSVINLNPRTFPGAPPLWFVVIPELTATEPAMTLVGFATDDVPFGTVLTDPEFFSLPVSTSMQVGAIRWWHLDGVVDQVFIAEEWRRRHLGTLMTYAANAFQVHNGWPSKLTSDGRRTELGRHLDAGTQFPDRFAPIEETSPSMDPPKGP
;
A
#
# COMPACT_ATOMS: atom_id res chain seq x y z
N MET A 1 12.20 -5.55 -19.12
CA MET A 1 12.80 -5.88 -17.81
C MET A 1 12.32 -7.26 -17.42
N SER A 2 13.17 -8.12 -16.83
CA SER A 2 12.71 -9.45 -16.39
C SER A 2 11.75 -9.31 -15.22
N THR A 3 10.61 -9.99 -15.30
CA THR A 3 9.61 -10.12 -14.22
C THR A 3 10.10 -10.98 -13.05
N ASP A 4 11.24 -11.67 -13.19
CA ASP A 4 11.80 -12.58 -12.16
C ASP A 4 12.05 -11.87 -10.82
N TRP A 5 12.31 -10.56 -10.82
CA TRP A 5 12.53 -9.77 -9.60
C TRP A 5 11.27 -9.62 -8.74
N LEU A 6 10.09 -9.58 -9.37
CA LEU A 6 8.80 -9.63 -8.68
C LEU A 6 8.43 -11.05 -8.23
N GLY A 7 9.33 -12.02 -8.35
CA GLY A 7 9.15 -13.40 -7.92
C GLY A 7 9.03 -13.56 -6.40
N SER A 8 9.32 -14.77 -5.90
CA SER A 8 9.16 -15.11 -4.48
C SER A 8 10.01 -14.23 -3.57
N PHE A 9 9.46 -13.92 -2.40
CA PHE A 9 10.19 -13.28 -1.30
C PHE A 9 11.20 -14.24 -0.66
N PRO A 10 12.24 -13.72 0.01
CA PRO A 10 13.13 -14.54 0.83
C PRO A 10 12.35 -15.32 1.90
N ASP A 11 12.80 -16.54 2.19
CA ASP A 11 12.24 -17.38 3.26
C ASP A 11 12.74 -16.91 4.63
N THR A 12 12.33 -15.70 5.02
CA THR A 12 12.73 -15.06 6.27
C THR A 12 11.49 -14.93 7.18
N PRO A 13 11.62 -15.14 8.51
CA PRO A 13 10.52 -14.92 9.45
C PRO A 13 10.06 -13.45 9.45
N VAL A 14 8.77 -13.23 9.72
CA VAL A 14 8.23 -11.87 9.88
C VAL A 14 8.85 -11.24 11.14
N PRO A 15 9.48 -10.06 11.02
CA PRO A 15 10.02 -9.34 12.18
C PRO A 15 8.93 -8.97 13.19
N PRO A 16 9.29 -8.72 14.46
CA PRO A 16 8.32 -8.25 15.46
C PRO A 16 7.81 -6.84 15.12
N PRO A 17 6.56 -6.50 15.50
CA PRO A 17 6.04 -5.14 15.37
C PRO A 17 6.96 -4.10 16.03
N GLY A 18 7.09 -2.93 15.40
CA GLY A 18 8.02 -1.88 15.81
C GLY A 18 9.42 -2.00 15.20
N THR A 19 9.70 -3.04 14.41
CA THR A 19 10.94 -3.10 13.62
C THR A 19 10.90 -2.06 12.50
N ASN A 20 11.94 -1.25 12.36
CA ASN A 20 12.00 -0.16 11.38
C ASN A 20 11.96 -0.70 9.95
N PRO A 21 11.03 -0.20 9.13
CA PRO A 21 11.05 -0.38 7.69
C PRO A 21 11.87 0.72 7.01
N TRP A 22 12.69 0.36 6.03
CA TRP A 22 13.42 1.29 5.16
C TRP A 22 13.38 0.78 3.73
N ASN A 23 13.70 1.64 2.76
CA ASN A 23 13.44 1.38 1.35
C ASN A 23 14.71 1.47 0.52
N VAL A 24 14.77 0.64 -0.51
CA VAL A 24 15.82 0.67 -1.53
C VAL A 24 15.17 1.02 -2.86
N ARG A 25 15.66 2.06 -3.54
CA ARG A 25 15.34 2.36 -4.94
C ARG A 25 16.49 1.86 -5.81
N GLU A 26 16.29 0.69 -6.42
CA GLU A 26 17.36 -0.02 -7.13
C GLU A 26 17.62 0.55 -8.52
N GLU A 27 16.55 0.92 -9.24
CA GLU A 27 16.63 1.32 -10.63
C GLU A 27 15.52 2.31 -10.99
N ALA A 28 15.85 3.36 -11.72
CA ALA A 28 14.87 4.28 -12.25
C ALA A 28 14.11 3.63 -13.42
N CYS A 29 12.79 3.78 -13.43
CA CYS A 29 11.88 3.32 -14.45
C CYS A 29 11.27 4.51 -15.21
N SER A 30 10.48 4.21 -16.25
CA SER A 30 9.76 5.24 -16.99
C SER A 30 8.82 6.07 -16.10
N ARG A 31 8.59 7.32 -16.49
CA ARG A 31 7.69 8.28 -15.80
C ARG A 31 8.13 8.62 -14.37
N ASN A 32 9.43 8.78 -14.14
CA ASN A 32 10.01 9.09 -12.82
C ASN A 32 9.68 8.07 -11.72
N ARG A 33 9.41 6.83 -12.13
CA ARG A 33 9.12 5.73 -11.20
C ARG A 33 10.41 4.99 -10.84
N TRP A 34 10.35 4.14 -9.82
CA TRP A 34 11.51 3.38 -9.32
C TRP A 34 11.15 1.92 -9.12
N ARG A 35 12.01 1.01 -9.56
CA ARG A 35 12.01 -0.35 -9.01
C ARG A 35 12.51 -0.26 -7.57
N ALA A 36 11.67 -0.64 -6.60
CA ALA A 36 11.96 -0.42 -5.19
C ALA A 36 11.43 -1.53 -4.29
N ARG A 37 12.07 -1.72 -3.13
CA ARG A 37 11.66 -2.69 -2.12
C ARG A 37 11.74 -2.12 -0.72
N CYS A 38 10.98 -2.69 0.21
CA CYS A 38 10.99 -2.33 1.62
C CYS A 38 11.59 -3.46 2.46
N ILE A 39 12.60 -3.11 3.24
CA ILE A 39 13.36 -3.99 4.14
C ILE A 39 12.98 -3.67 5.58
N VAL A 40 12.87 -4.70 6.42
CA VAL A 40 12.45 -4.57 7.82
C VAL A 40 13.48 -5.25 8.74
N ASP A 41 14.47 -4.50 9.24
CA ASP A 41 15.60 -5.08 10.02
C ASP A 41 16.36 -4.14 11.00
N ASN A 42 15.85 -2.95 11.32
CA ASN A 42 16.48 -1.97 12.23
C ASN A 42 17.89 -1.45 11.83
N THR A 43 18.44 -1.86 10.69
CA THR A 43 19.76 -1.37 10.23
C THR A 43 19.74 0.12 9.87
N HIS A 44 18.56 0.64 9.56
CA HIS A 44 18.33 2.04 9.24
C HIS A 44 17.11 2.60 10.00
N PRO A 45 17.02 3.93 10.20
CA PRO A 45 15.82 4.57 10.70
C PRO A 45 14.59 4.32 9.82
N ASP A 46 13.40 4.37 10.43
CA ASP A 46 12.11 4.28 9.73
C ASP A 46 12.05 5.21 8.51
N ALA A 47 11.55 4.66 7.41
CA ALA A 47 11.34 5.30 6.12
C ALA A 47 12.60 5.82 5.40
N THR A 48 13.81 5.49 5.88
CA THR A 48 15.06 5.79 5.15
C THR A 48 14.95 5.27 3.71
N VAL A 49 15.47 6.04 2.74
CA VAL A 49 15.53 5.63 1.33
C VAL A 49 16.99 5.62 0.91
N LEU A 50 17.45 4.48 0.39
CA LEU A 50 18.77 4.33 -0.21
C LEU A 50 18.63 4.09 -1.71
N ASP A 51 19.51 4.71 -2.50
CA ASP A 51 19.52 4.56 -3.96
C ASP A 51 20.66 3.64 -4.39
N GLY A 52 20.38 2.80 -5.39
CA GLY A 52 21.35 1.90 -6.01
C GLY A 52 21.30 0.46 -5.47
N PRO A 53 22.27 -0.38 -5.87
CA PRO A 53 22.33 -1.75 -5.39
C PRO A 53 22.69 -1.75 -3.90
N VAL A 54 21.75 -2.18 -3.07
CA VAL A 54 21.96 -2.36 -1.63
C VAL A 54 21.86 -3.84 -1.31
N GLU A 55 22.90 -4.39 -0.70
CA GLU A 55 22.86 -5.76 -0.17
C GLU A 55 21.94 -5.81 1.04
N THR A 56 20.96 -6.71 1.00
CA THR A 56 19.96 -6.89 2.07
C THR A 56 20.22 -8.13 2.91
N ASN A 57 21.22 -8.94 2.56
CA ASN A 57 21.63 -10.13 3.31
C ASN A 57 20.48 -11.09 3.68
N GLY A 58 19.45 -11.18 2.82
CA GLY A 58 18.28 -12.01 3.09
C GLY A 58 17.33 -11.48 4.17
N ALA A 59 17.43 -10.18 4.50
CA ALA A 59 16.49 -9.51 5.39
C ALA A 59 15.03 -9.67 4.91
N PHE A 60 14.10 -9.52 5.86
CA PHE A 60 12.69 -9.61 5.53
C PHE A 60 12.28 -8.46 4.60
N GLU A 61 11.74 -8.82 3.45
CA GLU A 61 11.20 -7.87 2.48
C GLU A 61 9.68 -7.80 2.66
N LEU A 62 9.16 -6.61 2.97
CA LEU A 62 7.73 -6.40 3.16
C LEU A 62 6.99 -6.32 1.82
N TRP A 63 7.56 -5.59 0.87
CA TRP A 63 7.00 -5.42 -0.45
C TRP A 63 8.10 -5.13 -1.48
N ARG A 64 7.75 -5.38 -2.75
CA ARG A 64 8.51 -5.03 -3.95
C ARG A 64 7.58 -4.30 -4.91
N VAL A 65 8.09 -3.32 -5.63
CA VAL A 65 7.33 -2.59 -6.64
C VAL A 65 8.19 -2.31 -7.87
N GLY A 66 7.60 -2.43 -9.04
CA GLY A 66 8.28 -2.21 -10.30
C GLY A 66 7.32 -1.89 -11.43
N VAL A 67 7.79 -2.01 -12.66
CA VAL A 67 6.97 -1.89 -13.86
C VAL A 67 7.01 -3.19 -14.66
N ASP A 68 5.88 -3.61 -15.20
CA ASP A 68 5.81 -4.77 -16.09
C ASP A 68 6.17 -4.43 -17.54
N ALA A 69 5.98 -5.40 -18.44
CA ALA A 69 6.25 -5.22 -19.86
C ALA A 69 5.26 -4.25 -20.56
N ALA A 70 4.04 -4.10 -20.03
CA ALA A 70 3.05 -3.15 -20.52
C ALA A 70 3.27 -1.73 -19.96
N GLY A 71 4.15 -1.58 -18.97
CA GLY A 71 4.46 -0.33 -18.29
C GLY A 71 3.55 -0.04 -17.10
N HIS A 72 2.69 -0.98 -16.71
CA HIS A 72 1.89 -0.91 -15.49
C HIS A 72 2.78 -0.99 -14.27
N SER A 73 2.41 -0.28 -13.22
CA SER A 73 3.05 -0.49 -11.91
C SER A 73 2.58 -1.82 -11.35
N VAL A 74 3.49 -2.60 -10.77
CA VAL A 74 3.16 -3.88 -10.13
C VAL A 74 3.70 -3.88 -8.73
N ILE A 75 2.81 -4.03 -7.76
CA ILE A 75 3.10 -4.09 -6.32
C ILE A 75 2.99 -5.55 -5.87
N ASN A 76 4.10 -6.14 -5.47
CA ASN A 76 4.10 -7.43 -4.80
C ASN A 76 4.26 -7.23 -3.29
N LEU A 77 3.37 -7.81 -2.51
CA LEU A 77 3.36 -7.70 -1.05
C LEU A 77 3.68 -9.08 -0.45
N ASN A 78 4.48 -9.13 0.61
CA ASN A 78 4.86 -10.40 1.23
C ASN A 78 3.68 -11.04 1.96
N PRO A 79 3.15 -12.19 1.48
CA PRO A 79 1.91 -12.76 2.02
C PRO A 79 2.04 -13.22 3.49
N ARG A 80 3.28 -13.40 3.99
CA ARG A 80 3.52 -13.73 5.40
C ARG A 80 3.09 -12.62 6.35
N THR A 81 3.03 -11.37 5.89
CA THR A 81 2.65 -10.23 6.73
C THR A 81 1.13 -10.16 6.97
N PHE A 82 0.32 -10.73 6.09
CA PHE A 82 -1.15 -10.65 6.15
C PHE A 82 -1.77 -12.02 5.83
N PRO A 83 -1.56 -13.03 6.70
CA PRO A 83 -2.05 -14.38 6.45
C PRO A 83 -3.56 -14.39 6.22
N GLY A 84 -3.99 -14.94 5.08
CA GLY A 84 -5.41 -15.06 4.72
C GLY A 84 -6.03 -13.82 4.07
N ALA A 85 -5.27 -12.75 3.81
CA ALA A 85 -5.77 -11.69 2.92
C ALA A 85 -5.83 -12.20 1.48
N PRO A 86 -6.91 -11.91 0.73
CA PRO A 86 -6.96 -12.24 -0.68
C PRO A 86 -5.90 -11.45 -1.44
N PRO A 87 -5.34 -12.01 -2.52
CA PRO A 87 -4.51 -11.24 -3.42
C PRO A 87 -5.36 -10.19 -4.14
N LEU A 88 -4.80 -8.99 -4.35
CA LEU A 88 -5.50 -7.86 -4.95
C LEU A 88 -4.78 -7.35 -6.18
N TRP A 89 -5.53 -6.82 -7.14
CA TRP A 89 -5.05 -5.82 -8.10
C TRP A 89 -5.71 -4.46 -7.80
N PHE A 90 -5.21 -3.39 -8.39
CA PHE A 90 -5.58 -2.03 -8.01
C PHE A 90 -5.93 -1.13 -9.19
N VAL A 91 -6.75 -0.12 -8.91
CA VAL A 91 -6.94 1.05 -9.77
C VAL A 91 -6.39 2.27 -9.04
N VAL A 92 -5.58 3.08 -9.72
CA VAL A 92 -5.10 4.36 -9.21
C VAL A 92 -5.94 5.51 -9.75
N ILE A 93 -6.41 6.37 -8.84
CA ILE A 93 -7.21 7.56 -9.13
C ILE A 93 -6.46 8.78 -8.61
N PRO A 94 -5.87 9.61 -9.48
CA PRO A 94 -5.26 10.88 -9.09
C PRO A 94 -6.35 11.95 -8.82
N GLU A 95 -6.29 12.59 -7.65
CA GLU A 95 -7.18 13.69 -7.26
C GLU A 95 -6.37 15.00 -7.15
N LEU A 96 -5.75 15.39 -8.26
CA LEU A 96 -4.73 16.45 -8.26
C LEU A 96 -5.28 17.88 -8.15
N THR A 97 -6.59 18.07 -8.31
CA THR A 97 -7.26 19.38 -8.26
C THR A 97 -7.99 19.64 -6.95
N ALA A 98 -7.95 18.70 -6.00
CA ALA A 98 -8.50 18.90 -4.66
C ALA A 98 -7.67 19.95 -3.89
N THR A 99 -8.25 20.52 -2.82
CA THR A 99 -7.55 21.47 -1.92
C THR A 99 -6.24 20.86 -1.43
N GLU A 100 -6.28 19.62 -0.96
CA GLU A 100 -5.11 18.76 -0.76
C GLU A 100 -5.01 17.72 -1.89
N PRO A 101 -4.04 17.84 -2.81
CA PRO A 101 -3.83 16.87 -3.88
C PRO A 101 -3.59 15.46 -3.34
N ALA A 102 -4.46 14.52 -3.73
CA ALA A 102 -4.44 13.17 -3.20
C ALA A 102 -4.25 12.11 -4.29
N MET A 103 -3.86 10.93 -3.84
CA MET A 103 -3.89 9.70 -4.62
C MET A 103 -4.82 8.72 -3.92
N THR A 104 -5.60 7.99 -4.72
CA THR A 104 -6.45 6.91 -4.22
C THR A 104 -6.08 5.61 -4.92
N LEU A 105 -5.92 4.53 -4.15
CA LEU A 105 -5.84 3.17 -4.66
C LEU A 105 -7.10 2.41 -4.25
N VAL A 106 -7.78 1.84 -5.23
CA VAL A 106 -8.96 0.98 -5.04
C VAL A 106 -8.55 -0.46 -5.32
N GLY A 107 -8.78 -1.37 -4.38
CA GLY A 107 -8.41 -2.77 -4.47
C GLY A 107 -9.57 -3.67 -4.91
N PHE A 108 -9.26 -4.65 -5.75
CA PHE A 108 -10.20 -5.65 -6.27
C PHE A 108 -9.62 -7.05 -6.07
N ALA A 109 -10.45 -7.98 -5.61
CA ALA A 109 -10.08 -9.38 -5.34
C ALA A 109 -10.69 -10.33 -6.38
N THR A 110 -10.44 -10.05 -7.66
CA THR A 110 -10.89 -10.86 -8.81
C THR A 110 -9.70 -11.30 -9.65
N ASP A 111 -9.92 -12.30 -10.52
CA ASP A 111 -8.87 -12.86 -11.37
C ASP A 111 -8.78 -12.17 -12.76
N ASP A 112 -9.52 -11.06 -12.97
CA ASP A 112 -9.59 -10.34 -14.25
C ASP A 112 -8.26 -9.67 -14.63
N VAL A 113 -7.42 -9.37 -13.63
CA VAL A 113 -6.13 -8.69 -13.78
C VAL A 113 -5.10 -9.39 -12.90
N PRO A 114 -3.85 -9.57 -13.34
CA PRO A 114 -2.81 -10.15 -12.49
C PRO A 114 -2.66 -9.38 -11.17
N PHE A 115 -2.57 -10.11 -10.06
CA PHE A 115 -2.44 -9.52 -8.74
C PHE A 115 -1.22 -8.59 -8.64
N GLY A 116 -1.38 -7.51 -7.88
CA GLY A 116 -0.40 -6.46 -7.71
C GLY A 116 -0.41 -5.40 -8.81
N THR A 117 -1.01 -5.67 -9.97
CA THR A 117 -1.10 -4.71 -11.08
C THR A 117 -1.89 -3.48 -10.65
N VAL A 118 -1.38 -2.30 -11.03
CA VAL A 118 -2.05 -1.02 -10.84
C VAL A 118 -2.45 -0.46 -12.20
N LEU A 119 -3.75 -0.43 -12.45
CA LEU A 119 -4.35 0.14 -13.65
C LEU A 119 -4.74 1.60 -13.45
N THR A 120 -4.83 2.35 -14.53
CA THR A 120 -5.44 3.68 -14.54
C THR A 120 -6.96 3.61 -14.65
N ASP A 121 -7.64 4.68 -14.26
CA ASP A 121 -9.10 4.80 -14.35
C ASP A 121 -9.66 4.50 -15.78
N PRO A 122 -9.08 5.00 -16.90
CA PRO A 122 -9.54 4.63 -18.23
C PRO A 122 -9.38 3.14 -18.58
N GLU A 123 -8.33 2.48 -18.08
CA GLU A 123 -8.11 1.05 -18.33
C GLU A 123 -9.13 0.20 -17.58
N PHE A 124 -9.48 0.60 -16.35
CA PHE A 124 -10.49 -0.07 -15.55
C PHE A 124 -11.86 -0.11 -16.25
N PHE A 125 -12.30 1.00 -16.88
CA PHE A 125 -13.58 1.05 -17.59
C PHE A 125 -13.67 0.11 -18.81
N SER A 126 -12.56 -0.48 -19.25
CA SER A 126 -12.56 -1.49 -20.33
C SER A 126 -12.78 -2.92 -19.82
N LEU A 127 -12.77 -3.13 -18.50
CA LEU A 127 -12.92 -4.44 -17.88
C LEU A 127 -14.39 -4.79 -17.59
N PRO A 128 -14.73 -6.10 -17.50
CA PRO A 128 -16.06 -6.54 -17.07
C PRO A 128 -16.23 -6.47 -15.53
N VAL A 129 -15.59 -5.50 -14.86
CA VAL A 129 -15.56 -5.36 -13.40
C VAL A 129 -16.31 -4.10 -13.00
N SER A 130 -17.27 -4.23 -12.08
CA SER A 130 -18.02 -3.10 -11.54
C SER A 130 -17.28 -2.44 -10.38
N THR A 131 -17.42 -1.13 -10.20
CA THR A 131 -16.91 -0.40 -9.03
C THR A 131 -17.46 -0.95 -7.71
N SER A 132 -18.68 -1.51 -7.72
CA SER A 132 -19.29 -2.17 -6.57
C SER A 132 -18.56 -3.44 -6.11
N MET A 133 -17.61 -3.95 -6.90
CA MET A 133 -16.79 -5.12 -6.55
C MET A 133 -15.51 -4.73 -5.79
N GLN A 134 -15.29 -3.44 -5.53
CA GLN A 134 -14.15 -3.00 -4.73
C GLN A 134 -14.20 -3.64 -3.33
N VAL A 135 -13.05 -4.11 -2.86
CA VAL A 135 -12.94 -4.70 -1.50
C VAL A 135 -12.42 -3.70 -0.48
N GLY A 136 -11.77 -2.63 -0.96
CA GLY A 136 -11.31 -1.52 -0.14
C GLY A 136 -10.69 -0.41 -0.98
N ALA A 137 -10.50 0.75 -0.34
CA ALA A 137 -9.84 1.91 -0.92
C ALA A 137 -8.96 2.60 0.12
N ILE A 138 -7.85 3.17 -0.31
CA ILE A 138 -6.99 4.03 0.50
C ILE A 138 -6.73 5.33 -0.25
N ARG A 139 -6.94 6.45 0.43
CA ARG A 139 -6.68 7.81 -0.05
C ARG A 139 -5.63 8.45 0.82
N TRP A 140 -4.67 9.14 0.21
CA TRP A 140 -3.61 9.84 0.94
C TRP A 140 -3.11 11.08 0.19
N TRP A 141 -2.65 12.07 0.95
CA TRP A 141 -1.99 13.27 0.43
C TRP A 141 -0.55 12.91 0.09
N HIS A 142 -0.32 12.54 -1.16
CA HIS A 142 0.96 11.98 -1.61
C HIS A 142 2.16 12.90 -1.45
N LEU A 143 1.97 14.22 -1.46
CA LEU A 143 3.06 15.19 -1.26
C LEU A 143 3.51 15.26 0.21
N ASP A 144 2.62 14.97 1.15
CA ASP A 144 2.90 15.05 2.59
C ASP A 144 3.10 13.66 3.23
N GLY A 145 2.69 12.60 2.54
CA GLY A 145 2.71 11.24 3.07
C GLY A 145 1.66 11.01 4.16
N VAL A 146 0.52 11.69 4.10
CA VAL A 146 -0.53 11.57 5.12
C VAL A 146 -1.69 10.76 4.58
N VAL A 147 -2.02 9.66 5.25
CA VAL A 147 -3.21 8.86 4.96
C VAL A 147 -4.44 9.62 5.46
N ASP A 148 -5.33 9.96 4.53
CA ASP A 148 -6.56 10.68 4.82
C ASP A 148 -7.71 9.71 5.07
N GLN A 149 -7.80 8.62 4.30
CA GLN A 149 -8.92 7.69 4.39
C GLN A 149 -8.49 6.24 4.10
N VAL A 150 -9.02 5.31 4.88
CA VAL A 150 -8.98 3.87 4.58
C VAL A 150 -10.40 3.32 4.71
N PHE A 151 -10.91 2.73 3.63
CA PHE A 151 -12.22 2.09 3.57
C PHE A 151 -12.06 0.61 3.24
N ILE A 152 -12.75 -0.27 3.97
CA ILE A 152 -12.85 -1.70 3.65
C ILE A 152 -14.33 -2.09 3.64
N ALA A 153 -14.78 -2.72 2.55
CA ALA A 153 -16.13 -3.24 2.41
C ALA A 153 -16.47 -4.23 3.54
N GLU A 154 -17.70 -4.17 4.07
CA GLU A 154 -18.07 -4.82 5.34
C GLU A 154 -17.78 -6.33 5.34
N GLU A 155 -18.12 -7.02 4.26
CA GLU A 155 -17.93 -8.46 4.05
C GLU A 155 -16.46 -8.90 3.92
N TRP A 156 -15.57 -7.94 3.68
CA TRP A 156 -14.13 -8.14 3.52
C TRP A 156 -13.31 -7.74 4.76
N ARG A 157 -13.97 -7.22 5.80
CA ARG A 157 -13.31 -6.84 7.06
C ARG A 157 -12.70 -8.04 7.77
N ARG A 158 -11.74 -7.75 8.66
CA ARG A 158 -11.00 -8.74 9.47
C ARG A 158 -10.18 -9.75 8.66
N ARG A 159 -9.85 -9.42 7.40
CA ARG A 159 -8.97 -10.21 6.51
C ARG A 159 -7.66 -9.46 6.20
N HIS A 160 -7.16 -8.67 7.14
CA HIS A 160 -5.94 -7.86 7.03
C HIS A 160 -5.91 -6.83 5.87
N LEU A 161 -7.04 -6.58 5.19
CA LEU A 161 -7.07 -5.67 4.05
C LEU A 161 -6.68 -4.23 4.38
N GLY A 162 -7.04 -3.69 5.55
CA GLY A 162 -6.63 -2.34 5.93
C GLY A 162 -5.11 -2.17 5.90
N THR A 163 -4.40 -3.10 6.57
CA THR A 163 -2.93 -3.15 6.59
C THR A 163 -2.34 -3.37 5.19
N LEU A 164 -2.93 -4.29 4.42
CA LEU A 164 -2.51 -4.57 3.04
C LEU A 164 -2.60 -3.31 2.17
N MET A 165 -3.74 -2.59 2.22
CA MET A 165 -3.94 -1.34 1.47
C MET A 165 -2.93 -0.27 1.89
N THR A 166 -2.62 -0.13 3.19
CA THR A 166 -1.59 0.80 3.67
C THR A 166 -0.21 0.47 3.11
N TYR A 167 0.17 -0.82 3.06
CA TYR A 167 1.46 -1.23 2.50
C TYR A 167 1.51 -1.12 0.98
N ALA A 168 0.40 -1.38 0.28
CA ALA A 168 0.28 -1.12 -1.15
C ALA A 168 0.46 0.37 -1.48
N ALA A 169 -0.20 1.26 -0.72
CA ALA A 169 -0.03 2.70 -0.88
C ALA A 169 1.42 3.13 -0.59
N ASN A 170 2.07 2.55 0.43
CA ASN A 170 3.48 2.87 0.72
C ASN A 170 4.43 2.40 -0.39
N ALA A 171 4.20 1.20 -0.94
CA ALA A 171 4.93 0.72 -2.10
C ALA A 171 4.76 1.67 -3.30
N PHE A 172 3.52 2.07 -3.60
CA PHE A 172 3.23 3.01 -4.68
C PHE A 172 3.82 4.41 -4.42
N GLN A 173 3.82 4.89 -3.18
CA GLN A 173 4.43 6.14 -2.76
C GLN A 173 5.94 6.18 -3.07
N VAL A 174 6.68 5.16 -2.62
CA VAL A 174 8.12 5.04 -2.89
C VAL A 174 8.39 4.82 -4.38
N HIS A 175 7.55 4.01 -5.05
CA HIS A 175 7.64 3.78 -6.49
C HIS A 175 7.61 5.07 -7.29
N ASN A 176 6.80 6.05 -6.90
CA ASN A 176 6.70 7.34 -7.59
C ASN A 176 7.73 8.38 -7.08
N GLY A 177 8.66 7.99 -6.20
CA GLY A 177 9.70 8.87 -5.68
C GLY A 177 9.19 9.95 -4.72
N TRP A 178 8.01 9.77 -4.14
CA TRP A 178 7.41 10.67 -3.16
C TRP A 178 7.91 10.37 -1.74
N PRO A 179 7.62 11.22 -0.72
CA PRO A 179 8.05 10.97 0.66
C PRO A 179 7.68 9.56 1.13
N SER A 180 8.68 8.79 1.52
CA SER A 180 8.57 7.34 1.77
C SER A 180 7.83 6.96 3.05
N LYS A 181 7.56 7.94 3.93
CA LYS A 181 6.87 7.72 5.20
C LYS A 181 5.39 8.05 5.01
N LEU A 182 4.54 7.02 5.09
CA LEU A 182 3.10 7.23 5.25
C LEU A 182 2.75 7.26 6.73
N THR A 183 2.02 8.28 7.16
CA THR A 183 1.55 8.46 8.54
C THR A 183 0.05 8.76 8.60
N SER A 184 -0.58 8.51 9.74
CA SER A 184 -1.90 9.10 10.04
C SER A 184 -1.74 10.51 10.64
N ASP A 185 -2.79 11.32 10.57
CA ASP A 185 -2.83 12.67 11.15
C ASP A 185 -3.58 12.77 12.49
N GLY A 186 -4.06 11.63 13.02
CA GLY A 186 -4.75 11.55 14.31
C GLY A 186 -6.27 11.57 14.22
N ARG A 187 -6.86 11.86 13.04
CA ARG A 187 -8.31 11.74 12.78
C ARG A 187 -8.65 10.31 12.39
N ARG A 188 -9.50 9.62 13.15
CA ARG A 188 -9.88 8.22 12.89
C ARG A 188 -11.32 7.92 13.27
N THR A 189 -11.95 6.99 12.56
CA THR A 189 -13.24 6.41 13.00
C THR A 189 -13.05 5.44 14.16
N GLU A 190 -14.13 5.09 14.88
CA GLU A 190 -14.08 4.08 15.94
C GLU A 190 -13.51 2.74 15.44
N LEU A 191 -13.93 2.31 14.24
CA LEU A 191 -13.40 1.11 13.60
C LEU A 191 -11.91 1.26 13.25
N GLY A 192 -11.51 2.44 12.78
CA GLY A 192 -10.13 2.77 12.42
C GLY A 192 -9.14 2.65 13.58
N ARG A 193 -9.58 2.84 14.83
CA ARG A 193 -8.75 2.66 16.04
C ARG A 193 -8.21 1.23 16.18
N HIS A 194 -8.90 0.25 15.62
CA HIS A 194 -8.46 -1.15 15.70
C HIS A 194 -7.38 -1.50 14.66
N LEU A 195 -7.09 -0.61 13.70
CA LEU A 195 -6.03 -0.84 12.72
C LEU A 195 -4.64 -0.78 13.37
N ASP A 196 -4.45 0.08 14.37
CA ASP A 196 -3.22 0.22 15.17
C ASP A 196 -2.74 -1.12 15.77
N ALA A 197 -3.69 -1.96 16.22
CA ALA A 197 -3.37 -3.23 16.84
C ALA A 197 -2.87 -4.29 15.84
N GLY A 198 -3.03 -4.05 14.53
CA GLY A 198 -2.74 -5.02 13.46
C GLY A 198 -1.62 -4.59 12.51
N THR A 199 -0.94 -3.47 12.76
CA THR A 199 0.17 -2.99 11.92
C THR A 199 1.53 -3.43 12.47
N GLN A 200 2.49 -3.66 11.58
CA GLN A 200 3.91 -3.80 11.94
C GLN A 200 4.56 -2.48 12.39
N PHE A 201 3.94 -1.33 12.08
CA PHE A 201 4.55 0.00 12.28
C PHE A 201 3.64 0.92 13.10
N PRO A 202 3.49 0.67 14.42
CA PRO A 202 2.59 1.44 15.28
C PRO A 202 2.99 2.92 15.36
N ASP A 203 4.28 3.24 15.30
CA ASP A 203 4.80 4.62 15.41
C ASP A 203 4.48 5.52 14.18
N ARG A 204 3.89 4.94 13.13
CA ARG A 204 3.36 5.70 11.98
C ARG A 204 1.93 6.19 12.21
N PHE A 205 1.28 5.77 13.30
CA PHE A 205 -0.03 6.24 13.70
C PHE A 205 0.13 7.36 14.74
N ALA A 206 -0.17 8.59 14.33
CA ALA A 206 -0.27 9.72 15.26
C ALA A 206 -1.29 9.41 16.38
N PRO A 207 -1.16 9.98 17.59
CA PRO A 207 -2.17 9.86 18.65
C PRO A 207 -3.59 10.22 18.17
N ILE A 208 -4.63 9.63 18.77
CA ILE A 208 -6.01 9.98 18.41
C ILE A 208 -6.30 11.40 18.90
N GLU A 209 -6.61 12.31 17.98
CA GLU A 209 -7.03 13.68 18.30
C GLU A 209 -8.52 13.88 18.04
N GLU A 210 -9.05 13.24 17.00
CA GLU A 210 -10.46 13.37 16.60
C GLU A 210 -11.06 12.01 16.23
N THR A 211 -12.32 11.81 16.62
CA THR A 211 -13.10 10.64 16.18
C THR A 211 -14.03 11.02 15.04
N SER A 212 -13.69 10.60 13.84
CA SER A 212 -14.46 10.85 12.63
C SER A 212 -15.73 10.00 12.58
N PRO A 213 -16.80 10.46 11.89
CA PRO A 213 -18.03 9.70 11.73
C PRO A 213 -17.80 8.37 11.01
N SER A 214 -18.72 7.42 11.18
CA SER A 214 -18.70 6.16 10.43
C SER A 214 -18.71 6.43 8.92
N MET A 215 -17.92 5.66 8.18
CA MET A 215 -17.94 5.71 6.71
C MET A 215 -18.93 4.70 6.10
N ASP A 216 -19.52 3.87 6.94
CA ASP A 216 -20.64 3.01 6.51
C ASP A 216 -21.90 3.87 6.35
N PRO A 217 -22.71 3.60 5.32
CA PRO A 217 -24.04 4.18 5.22
C PRO A 217 -24.82 3.92 6.52
N PRO A 218 -25.73 4.83 6.93
CA PRO A 218 -26.62 4.55 8.04
C PRO A 218 -27.33 3.22 7.77
N LYS A 219 -27.28 2.28 8.71
CA LYS A 219 -28.13 1.10 8.63
C LYS A 219 -29.57 1.62 8.61
N GLY A 220 -30.32 1.23 7.58
CA GLY A 220 -31.73 1.61 7.45
C GLY A 220 -32.53 1.24 8.70
N PRO A 221 -33.73 1.82 8.87
CA PRO A 221 -34.58 1.55 10.02
C PRO A 221 -34.92 0.07 10.20
#